data_AF-A0A653LPB4-F1
#
_entry.id   AF-A0A653LPB4-F1
#
_cell.length_a   1.000
_cell.length_b   1.000
_cell.length_c   1.000
_cell.angle_alpha   90.00
_cell.angle_beta   90.00
_cell.angle_gamma   90.00
#
_symmetry.space_group_name_H-M   'P 1'
#
loop_
_entity.id
_entity.type
_entity.pdbx_description
1 polymer ?
#
loop_
_entity_poly.entity_id
_entity_poly.type
_entity_poly.pdbx_seq_one_letter_code
_entity_poly.pdbx_strand_id
1 'polypeptide(L)'
;MKKNPLDDILRTIEIHDKIVAASSELDDKSKRAMLNFSSYTKRLLTTQEVGRKLNAYQRKSATSEFLNYWNYSISPDTEKFWDKIKANGITIERKDPFRFALEKNRFIRVELGIGARKYWTELKTLKAITNRFSETEISKIGEIIAEDENKRIGILKKCLAKKNIPKSQYLKFGECWAYFTNTGLFPKYMNEKEVNELYVIWKNFKS
;
A
#
# COMPACT_ATOMS: atom_id res chain seq x y z
N MET A 1 28.88 16.83 11.23
CA MET A 1 28.72 15.47 11.78
C MET A 1 28.21 14.54 10.69
N LYS A 2 28.86 13.40 10.42
CA LYS A 2 28.30 12.38 9.52
C LYS A 2 27.07 11.79 10.21
N LYS A 3 25.89 11.88 9.60
CA LYS A 3 24.67 11.23 10.11
C LYS A 3 24.90 9.72 10.19
N ASN A 4 24.58 9.12 11.31
CA ASN A 4 24.70 7.69 11.52
C ASN A 4 23.44 7.00 10.95
N PRO A 5 23.57 6.11 9.95
CA PRO A 5 22.42 5.40 9.38
C PRO A 5 21.62 4.58 10.41
N LEU A 6 22.25 4.17 11.51
CA LEU A 6 21.57 3.49 12.61
C LEU A 6 20.62 4.43 13.38
N ASP A 7 21.00 5.69 13.58
CA ASP A 7 20.17 6.65 14.31
C ASP A 7 18.91 7.00 13.50
N ASP A 8 19.06 7.11 12.17
CA ASP A 8 17.96 7.36 11.25
C ASP A 8 16.91 6.24 11.32
N ILE A 9 17.32 4.96 11.24
CA ILE A 9 16.36 3.83 11.32
C ILE A 9 15.72 3.72 12.70
N LEU A 10 16.43 4.00 13.79
CA LEU A 10 15.85 3.97 15.13
C LEU A 10 14.77 5.06 15.30
N ARG A 11 15.03 6.27 14.81
CA ARG A 11 14.03 7.35 14.78
C ARG A 11 12.85 7.00 13.87
N THR A 12 13.11 6.33 12.74
CA THR A 12 12.05 5.82 11.86
C THR A 12 11.14 4.81 12.57
N ILE A 13 11.72 3.91 13.37
CA ILE A 13 10.95 2.96 14.19
C ILE A 13 10.09 3.70 15.22
N GLU A 14 10.62 4.70 15.91
CA GLU A 14 9.85 5.49 16.87
C GLU A 14 8.69 6.26 16.23
N ILE A 15 8.89 6.80 15.03
CA ILE A 15 7.83 7.46 14.25
C ILE A 15 6.75 6.44 13.86
N HIS A 16 7.16 5.26 13.39
CA HIS A 16 6.25 4.17 13.07
C HIS A 16 5.40 3.78 14.28
N ASP A 17 6.02 3.51 15.44
CA ASP A 17 5.30 3.08 16.65
C ASP A 17 4.22 4.08 17.05
N LYS A 18 4.55 5.38 17.02
CA LYS A 18 3.61 6.46 17.35
C LYS A 18 2.43 6.52 16.38
N ILE A 19 2.68 6.33 15.08
CA ILE A 19 1.62 6.37 14.07
C ILE A 19 0.73 5.12 14.17
N VAL A 20 1.33 3.94 14.29
CA VAL A 20 0.59 2.67 14.39
C VAL A 20 -0.30 2.66 15.63
N ALA A 21 0.22 3.08 16.79
CA ALA A 21 -0.55 3.14 18.02
C ALA A 21 -1.77 4.07 17.93
N ALA A 22 -1.62 5.21 17.24
CA ALA A 22 -2.66 6.21 17.06
C ALA A 22 -3.58 5.95 15.84
N SER A 23 -3.29 4.95 15.02
CA SER A 23 -4.01 4.69 13.77
C SER A 23 -5.48 4.35 14.03
N SER A 24 -6.40 5.01 13.33
CA SER A 24 -7.81 4.59 13.27
C SER A 24 -8.09 3.63 12.11
N GLU A 25 -7.11 3.41 11.23
CA GLU A 25 -7.26 2.62 10.02
C GLU A 25 -6.87 1.15 10.19
N LEU A 26 -6.02 0.87 11.18
CA LEU A 26 -5.53 -0.46 11.52
C LEU A 26 -6.39 -1.06 12.63
N ASP A 27 -6.79 -2.32 12.44
CA ASP A 27 -7.39 -3.11 13.52
C ASP A 27 -6.34 -3.49 14.60
N ASP A 28 -6.80 -3.88 15.79
CA ASP A 28 -5.93 -4.18 16.92
C ASP A 28 -4.99 -5.37 16.69
N LYS A 29 -5.35 -6.32 15.82
CA LYS A 29 -4.46 -7.42 15.46
C LYS A 29 -3.34 -6.90 14.56
N SER A 30 -3.67 -6.09 13.56
CA SER A 30 -2.70 -5.45 12.67
C SER A 30 -1.74 -4.51 13.44
N LYS A 31 -2.26 -3.68 14.34
CA LYS A 31 -1.44 -2.83 15.23
C LYS A 31 -0.45 -3.63 16.04
N ARG A 32 -0.90 -4.68 16.74
CA ARG A 32 -0.03 -5.55 17.55
C ARG A 32 1.05 -6.21 16.70
N ALA A 33 0.70 -6.72 15.51
CA ALA A 33 1.67 -7.34 14.62
C ALA A 33 2.76 -6.34 14.18
N MET A 34 2.38 -5.12 13.81
CA MET A 34 3.31 -4.07 13.38
C MET A 34 4.23 -3.62 14.53
N LEU A 35 3.69 -3.40 15.73
CA LEU A 35 4.48 -3.01 16.91
C LEU A 35 5.42 -4.14 17.40
N ASN A 36 5.01 -5.39 17.26
CA ASN A 36 5.88 -6.53 17.54
C ASN A 36 7.03 -6.60 16.53
N PHE A 37 6.73 -6.36 15.25
CA PHE A 37 7.74 -6.33 14.19
C PHE A 37 8.73 -5.17 14.37
N SER A 38 8.26 -3.99 14.79
CA SER A 38 9.12 -2.84 15.09
C SER A 38 10.03 -3.13 16.28
N SER A 39 9.50 -3.75 17.34
CA SER A 39 10.26 -4.19 18.52
C SER A 39 11.33 -5.22 18.16
N TYR A 40 10.97 -6.21 17.32
CA TYR A 40 11.91 -7.18 16.79
C TYR A 40 13.03 -6.52 15.99
N THR A 41 12.67 -5.63 15.06
CA THR A 41 13.63 -4.90 14.21
C THR A 41 14.57 -4.03 15.04
N LYS A 42 14.04 -3.31 16.04
CA LYS A 42 14.83 -2.51 16.97
C LYS A 42 15.84 -3.39 17.72
N ARG A 43 15.41 -4.54 18.24
CA ARG A 43 16.28 -5.49 18.94
C ARG A 43 17.37 -6.06 18.02
N LEU A 44 17.00 -6.43 16.79
CA LEU A 44 17.93 -6.93 15.77
C LEU A 44 19.06 -5.92 15.47
N LEU A 45 18.71 -4.63 15.40
CA LEU A 45 19.64 -3.56 15.05
C LEU A 45 20.49 -3.04 16.22
N THR A 46 20.03 -3.19 17.47
CA THR A 46 20.65 -2.54 18.65
C THR A 46 21.34 -3.50 19.61
N THR A 47 20.97 -4.78 19.66
CA THR A 47 21.57 -5.73 20.60
C THR A 47 23.04 -5.98 20.28
N GLN A 48 23.90 -6.00 21.30
CA GLN A 48 25.35 -6.19 21.10
C GLN A 48 25.69 -7.57 20.50
N GLU A 49 24.86 -8.59 20.75
CA GLU A 49 25.07 -9.96 20.25
C GLU A 49 24.81 -10.10 18.75
N VAL A 50 23.86 -9.34 18.20
CA VAL A 50 23.40 -9.45 16.81
C VAL A 50 23.73 -8.19 15.99
N GLY A 51 23.35 -7.01 16.49
CA GLY A 51 23.49 -5.73 15.78
C GLY A 51 24.94 -5.34 15.45
N ARG A 52 25.90 -5.63 16.34
CA ARG A 52 27.35 -5.41 16.07
C ARG A 52 27.91 -6.36 15.01
N LYS A 53 27.31 -7.54 14.85
CA LYS A 53 27.72 -8.54 13.86
C LYS A 53 27.10 -8.29 12.48
N LEU A 54 26.04 -7.48 12.41
CA LEU A 54 25.44 -7.15 11.12
C LEU A 54 26.42 -6.33 10.29
N ASN A 55 26.59 -6.70 9.03
CA ASN A 55 27.28 -5.87 8.05
C ASN A 55 26.32 -4.78 7.50
N ALA A 56 26.86 -3.87 6.70
CA ALA A 56 26.08 -2.78 6.12
C ALA A 56 24.92 -3.28 5.23
N TYR A 57 25.12 -4.38 4.50
CA TYR A 57 24.09 -4.97 3.64
C TYR A 57 22.92 -5.53 4.46
N GLN A 58 23.21 -6.27 5.53
CA GLN A 58 22.17 -6.84 6.41
C GLN A 58 21.35 -5.73 7.09
N ARG A 59 22.01 -4.65 7.54
CA ARG A 59 21.30 -3.47 8.06
C ARG A 59 20.40 -2.83 7.00
N LYS A 60 20.91 -2.63 5.77
CA LYS A 60 20.11 -2.10 4.66
C LYS A 60 18.91 -2.99 4.33
N SER A 61 19.09 -4.30 4.35
CA SER A 61 18.02 -5.27 4.11
C SER A 61 16.94 -5.19 5.19
N ALA A 62 17.33 -5.18 6.47
CA ALA A 62 16.39 -5.05 7.59
C ALA A 62 15.63 -3.71 7.52
N THR A 63 16.31 -2.62 7.19
CA THR A 63 15.66 -1.31 6.97
C THR A 63 14.67 -1.36 5.80
N SER A 64 15.04 -1.97 4.68
CA SER A 64 14.14 -2.09 3.53
C SER A 64 12.91 -2.93 3.86
N GLU A 65 13.10 -4.02 4.61
CA GLU A 65 12.02 -4.89 5.05
C GLU A 65 11.06 -4.15 6.00
N PHE A 66 11.60 -3.40 6.95
CA PHE A 66 10.83 -2.54 7.85
C PHE A 66 9.96 -1.54 7.11
N LEU A 67 10.50 -0.94 6.05
CA LEU A 67 9.82 0.06 5.24
C LEU A 67 8.86 -0.51 4.20
N ASN A 68 8.76 -1.83 4.04
CA ASN A 68 7.92 -2.44 3.00
C ASN A 68 6.47 -1.98 3.10
N TYR A 69 5.89 -2.00 4.30
CA TYR A 69 4.51 -1.54 4.50
C TYR A 69 4.32 -0.09 4.03
N TRP A 70 5.19 0.83 4.47
CA TRP A 70 5.08 2.25 4.15
C TRP A 70 5.37 2.58 2.68
N ASN A 71 6.17 1.76 2.00
CA ASN A 71 6.45 1.91 0.58
C ASN A 71 5.36 1.31 -0.32
N TYR A 72 4.59 0.34 0.20
CA TYR A 72 3.57 -0.41 -0.56
C TYR A 72 2.16 -0.24 -0.01
N SER A 73 1.91 0.87 0.68
CA SER A 73 0.59 1.31 1.13
C SER A 73 0.30 2.73 0.65
N ILE A 74 -0.98 3.06 0.57
CA ILE A 74 -1.48 4.42 0.36
C ILE A 74 -2.61 4.61 1.35
N SER A 75 -2.43 5.54 2.29
CA SER A 75 -3.38 5.90 3.33
C SER A 75 -3.01 7.25 3.96
N PRO A 76 -3.93 7.93 4.65
CA PRO A 76 -3.60 9.08 5.47
C PRO A 76 -2.44 8.81 6.44
N ASP A 77 -2.42 7.67 7.11
CA ASP A 77 -1.32 7.29 8.02
C ASP A 77 0.01 7.08 7.29
N THR A 78 0.00 6.54 6.07
CA THR A 78 1.20 6.43 5.23
C THR A 78 1.75 7.80 4.87
N GLU A 79 0.90 8.76 4.51
CA GLU A 79 1.34 10.13 4.22
C GLU A 79 1.86 10.83 5.48
N LYS A 80 1.19 10.67 6.63
CA LYS A 80 1.69 11.18 7.93
C LYS A 80 3.06 10.61 8.28
N PHE A 81 3.29 9.33 8.00
CA PHE A 81 4.59 8.68 8.23
C PHE A 81 5.69 9.35 7.42
N TRP A 82 5.52 9.46 6.11
CA TRP A 82 6.54 10.06 5.24
C TRP A 82 6.77 11.55 5.51
N ASP A 83 5.72 12.30 5.85
CA ASP A 83 5.85 13.69 6.28
C ASP A 83 6.68 13.81 7.56
N LYS A 84 6.46 12.94 8.56
CA LYS A 84 7.28 12.92 9.78
C LYS A 84 8.72 12.52 9.51
N ILE A 85 8.97 11.57 8.61
CA ILE A 85 10.32 11.19 8.19
C ILE A 85 11.06 12.41 7.63
N LYS A 86 10.42 13.13 6.69
CA LYS A 86 10.97 14.35 6.09
C LYS A 86 11.19 15.46 7.13
N ALA A 87 10.22 15.71 7.99
CA ALA A 87 10.29 16.75 9.01
C ALA A 87 11.40 16.51 10.06
N ASN A 88 11.76 15.25 10.32
CA ASN A 88 12.86 14.89 11.21
C ASN A 88 14.23 14.83 10.49
N GLY A 89 14.27 15.20 9.21
CA GLY A 89 15.50 15.20 8.40
C GLY A 89 16.11 13.82 8.21
N ILE A 90 15.32 12.75 8.29
CA ILE A 90 15.78 11.36 8.09
C ILE A 90 16.00 11.12 6.59
N THR A 91 17.14 10.55 6.20
CA THR A 91 17.54 10.45 4.78
C THR A 91 17.04 9.19 4.07
N ILE A 92 15.98 8.57 4.58
CA ILE A 92 15.39 7.37 3.99
C ILE A 92 14.52 7.76 2.79
N GLU A 93 14.78 7.15 1.64
CA GLU A 93 14.04 7.42 0.42
C GLU A 93 12.69 6.68 0.36
N ARG A 94 11.68 7.40 -0.11
CA ARG A 94 10.33 6.90 -0.38
C ARG A 94 10.25 6.44 -1.84
N LYS A 95 9.70 5.25 -2.12
CA LYS A 95 9.47 4.76 -3.50
C LYS A 95 8.34 5.51 -4.26
N ASP A 96 7.52 6.23 -3.52
CA ASP A 96 6.45 7.15 -3.94
C ASP A 96 5.47 6.59 -4.99
N PRO A 97 4.44 5.86 -4.53
CA PRO A 97 3.42 5.27 -5.41
C PRO A 97 2.71 6.25 -6.35
N PHE A 98 2.50 7.50 -5.95
CA PHE A 98 1.80 8.49 -6.78
C PHE A 98 2.68 9.04 -7.89
N ARG A 99 3.97 9.28 -7.62
CA ARG A 99 4.94 9.64 -8.66
C ARG A 99 5.06 8.53 -9.71
N PHE A 100 5.17 7.28 -9.27
CA PHE A 100 5.15 6.13 -10.17
C PHE A 100 3.85 6.08 -11.01
N ALA A 101 2.70 6.32 -10.39
CA ALA A 101 1.41 6.28 -11.08
C ALA A 101 1.32 7.36 -12.16
N LEU A 102 1.79 8.58 -11.88
CA LEU A 102 1.86 9.68 -12.85
C LEU A 102 2.78 9.33 -14.04
N GLU A 103 3.95 8.76 -13.77
CA GLU A 103 4.92 8.38 -14.81
C GLU A 103 4.46 7.22 -15.69
N LYS A 104 3.76 6.24 -15.12
CA LYS A 104 3.39 4.99 -15.80
C LYS A 104 1.92 4.88 -16.16
N ASN A 105 1.12 5.89 -15.81
CA ASN A 105 -0.34 5.91 -15.93
C ASN A 105 -1.02 4.65 -15.34
N ARG A 106 -0.44 4.09 -14.25
CA ARG A 106 -0.97 2.90 -13.55
C ARG A 106 -0.33 2.71 -12.18
N PHE A 107 -1.03 2.03 -11.28
CA PHE A 107 -0.42 1.48 -10.07
C PHE A 107 0.37 0.21 -10.37
N ILE A 108 1.53 0.05 -9.73
CA ILE A 108 2.39 -1.14 -9.90
C ILE A 108 1.77 -2.40 -9.29
N ARG A 109 1.00 -2.24 -8.21
CA ARG A 109 0.44 -3.32 -7.40
C ARG A 109 -1.02 -3.05 -7.07
N VAL A 110 -1.80 -4.11 -6.83
CA VAL A 110 -3.22 -4.00 -6.53
C VAL A 110 -3.48 -3.32 -5.19
N GLU A 111 -2.65 -3.55 -4.18
CA GLU A 111 -2.77 -2.97 -2.84
C GLU A 111 -2.65 -1.44 -2.88
N LEU A 112 -1.78 -0.92 -3.75
CA LEU A 112 -1.66 0.52 -3.98
C LEU A 112 -2.91 1.09 -4.65
N GLY A 113 -3.45 0.39 -5.66
CA GLY A 113 -4.71 0.79 -6.30
C GLY A 113 -5.88 0.79 -5.32
N ILE A 114 -5.96 -0.21 -4.43
CA ILE A 114 -6.96 -0.30 -3.36
C ILE A 114 -6.83 0.90 -2.41
N GLY A 115 -5.63 1.14 -1.88
CA GLY A 115 -5.38 2.25 -0.96
C GLY A 115 -5.69 3.60 -1.59
N ALA A 116 -5.18 3.83 -2.80
CA ALA A 116 -5.49 5.05 -3.56
C ALA A 116 -6.99 5.23 -3.70
N ARG A 117 -7.73 4.21 -4.16
CA ARG A 117 -9.17 4.31 -4.35
C ARG A 117 -9.96 4.55 -3.08
N LYS A 118 -9.61 3.83 -2.00
CA LYS A 118 -10.31 3.89 -0.71
C LYS A 118 -10.18 5.27 -0.06
N TYR A 119 -8.99 5.87 -0.13
CA TYR A 119 -8.67 7.08 0.62
C TYR A 119 -8.58 8.34 -0.24
N TRP A 120 -8.75 8.26 -1.56
CA TRP A 120 -8.50 9.39 -2.47
C TRP A 120 -9.22 10.69 -2.09
N THR A 121 -10.49 10.59 -1.67
CA THR A 121 -11.31 11.74 -1.31
C THR A 121 -10.68 12.58 -0.20
N GLU A 122 -10.08 11.93 0.79
CA GLU A 122 -9.36 12.59 1.87
C GLU A 122 -7.95 12.99 1.41
N LEU A 123 -7.21 12.04 0.84
CA LEU A 123 -5.80 12.21 0.47
C LEU A 123 -5.56 13.43 -0.41
N LYS A 124 -6.40 13.67 -1.41
CA LYS A 124 -6.24 14.80 -2.34
C LYS A 124 -6.30 16.18 -1.68
N THR A 125 -6.81 16.26 -0.46
CA THR A 125 -6.94 17.49 0.33
C THR A 125 -5.89 17.61 1.45
N LEU A 126 -5.14 16.54 1.73
CA LEU A 126 -4.13 16.56 2.77
C LEU A 126 -2.95 17.45 2.37
N LYS A 127 -2.47 18.28 3.31
CA LYS A 127 -1.27 19.10 3.13
C LYS A 127 -0.05 18.29 2.68
N ALA A 128 0.08 17.05 3.17
CA ALA A 128 1.11 16.10 2.75
C ALA A 128 1.13 15.83 1.24
N ILE A 129 -0.05 15.87 0.60
CA ILE A 129 -0.24 15.68 -0.83
C ILE A 129 -0.19 17.01 -1.57
N THR A 130 -0.95 18.02 -1.14
CA THR A 130 -1.02 19.31 -1.85
C THR A 130 0.30 20.08 -1.86
N ASN A 131 1.19 19.83 -0.89
CA ASN A 131 2.54 20.41 -0.90
C ASN A 131 3.50 19.68 -1.85
N ARG A 132 3.16 18.47 -2.30
CA ARG A 132 4.01 17.59 -3.12
C ARG A 132 3.57 17.48 -4.56
N PHE A 133 2.31 17.77 -4.87
CA PHE A 133 1.73 17.62 -6.19
C PHE A 133 0.97 18.87 -6.59
N SER A 134 1.08 19.27 -7.86
CA SER A 134 0.26 20.35 -8.41
C SER A 134 -1.22 19.93 -8.50
N GLU A 135 -2.12 20.89 -8.67
CA GLU A 135 -3.54 20.61 -8.90
C GLU A 135 -3.76 19.73 -10.14
N THR A 136 -2.98 19.95 -11.19
CA THR A 136 -3.01 19.14 -12.42
C THR A 136 -2.55 17.70 -12.17
N GLU A 137 -1.49 17.50 -11.39
CA GLU A 137 -1.02 16.17 -10.99
C GLU A 137 -2.05 15.46 -10.11
N ILE A 138 -2.66 16.17 -9.15
CA ILE A 138 -3.73 15.63 -8.30
C ILE A 138 -4.92 15.20 -9.17
N SER A 139 -5.39 16.06 -10.08
CA SER A 139 -6.45 15.69 -11.02
C SER A 139 -6.09 14.44 -11.81
N LYS A 140 -4.85 14.36 -12.32
CA LYS A 140 -4.38 13.21 -13.10
C LYS A 140 -4.34 11.92 -12.30
N ILE A 141 -3.93 11.96 -11.03
CA ILE A 141 -3.99 10.81 -10.14
C ILE A 141 -5.44 10.32 -9.98
N GLY A 142 -6.39 11.25 -9.84
CA GLY A 142 -7.82 10.93 -9.81
C GLY A 142 -8.31 10.19 -11.05
N GLU A 143 -7.88 10.63 -12.23
CA GLU A 143 -8.17 9.95 -13.50
C GLU A 143 -7.58 8.53 -13.53
N ILE A 144 -6.33 8.35 -13.12
CA ILE A 144 -5.66 7.04 -13.09
C ILE A 144 -6.41 6.07 -12.17
N ILE A 145 -6.88 6.54 -11.01
CA ILE A 145 -7.68 5.75 -10.07
C ILE A 145 -9.00 5.30 -10.73
N ALA A 146 -9.70 6.22 -11.38
CA ALA A 146 -10.95 5.92 -12.08
C ALA A 146 -10.74 4.95 -13.25
N GLU A 147 -9.64 5.10 -14.00
CA GLU A 147 -9.27 4.22 -15.10
C GLU A 147 -8.94 2.80 -14.61
N ASP A 148 -8.21 2.65 -13.48
CA ASP A 148 -7.93 1.35 -12.87
C ASP A 148 -9.23 0.65 -12.40
N GLU A 149 -10.14 1.39 -11.75
CA GLU A 149 -11.47 0.90 -11.37
C GLU A 149 -12.25 0.37 -12.59
N ASN A 150 -12.33 1.16 -13.66
CA ASN A 150 -13.05 0.82 -14.89
C ASN A 150 -12.45 -0.40 -15.61
N LYS A 151 -11.12 -0.49 -15.69
CA LYS A 151 -10.43 -1.65 -16.28
C LYS A 151 -10.74 -2.93 -15.50
N ARG A 152 -10.70 -2.86 -14.17
CA ARG A 152 -10.92 -4.03 -13.30
C ARG A 152 -12.36 -4.52 -13.36
N ILE A 153 -13.36 -3.64 -13.32
CA ILE A 153 -14.75 -4.07 -13.48
C ILE A 153 -15.01 -4.66 -14.87
N GLY A 154 -14.39 -4.11 -15.92
CA GLY A 154 -14.48 -4.64 -17.28
C GLY A 154 -14.02 -6.10 -17.37
N ILE A 155 -12.94 -6.45 -16.66
CA ILE A 155 -12.45 -7.83 -16.57
C ILE A 155 -13.48 -8.74 -15.88
N LEU A 156 -14.03 -8.31 -14.74
CA LEU A 156 -15.03 -9.09 -14.00
C LEU A 156 -16.30 -9.30 -14.84
N LYS A 157 -16.84 -8.24 -15.45
CA LYS A 157 -18.02 -8.31 -16.34
C LYS A 157 -17.78 -9.23 -17.54
N LYS A 158 -16.58 -9.19 -18.12
CA LYS A 158 -16.21 -10.08 -19.23
C LYS A 158 -16.18 -11.54 -18.80
N CYS A 159 -15.67 -11.85 -17.61
CA CYS A 159 -15.66 -13.22 -17.07
C CYS A 159 -17.07 -13.72 -16.76
N LEU A 160 -17.92 -12.85 -16.19
CA LEU A 160 -19.34 -13.14 -15.94
C LEU A 160 -20.08 -13.46 -17.24
N ALA A 161 -19.98 -12.58 -18.24
CA ALA A 161 -20.66 -12.75 -19.54
C ALA A 161 -20.22 -14.04 -20.26
N LYS A 162 -18.94 -14.41 -20.15
CA LYS A 162 -18.39 -15.65 -20.73
C LYS A 162 -18.60 -16.89 -19.87
N LYS A 163 -19.09 -16.73 -18.64
CA LYS A 163 -19.20 -17.77 -17.62
C LYS A 163 -17.91 -18.56 -17.40
N ASN A 164 -16.76 -17.90 -17.59
CA ASN A 164 -15.44 -18.53 -17.55
C ASN A 164 -14.35 -17.50 -17.25
N ILE A 165 -13.32 -17.93 -16.54
CA ILE A 165 -12.07 -17.19 -16.34
C ILE A 165 -11.02 -17.81 -17.27
N PRO A 166 -10.47 -17.07 -18.25
CA PRO A 166 -9.37 -17.57 -19.06
C PRO A 166 -8.18 -17.95 -18.16
N LYS A 167 -7.53 -19.10 -18.41
CA LYS A 167 -6.39 -19.56 -17.58
C LYS A 167 -5.29 -18.51 -17.44
N SER A 168 -4.97 -17.82 -18.55
CA SER A 168 -3.98 -16.74 -18.60
C SER A 168 -4.37 -15.49 -17.78
N GLN A 169 -5.62 -15.37 -17.36
CA GLN A 169 -6.14 -14.23 -16.60
C GLN A 169 -6.52 -14.57 -15.15
N TYR A 170 -6.31 -15.80 -14.69
CA TYR A 170 -6.74 -16.23 -13.35
C TYR A 170 -6.19 -15.33 -12.22
N LEU A 171 -4.89 -15.05 -12.23
CA LEU A 171 -4.28 -14.14 -11.24
C LEU A 171 -4.87 -12.73 -11.34
N LYS A 172 -5.07 -12.24 -12.56
CA LYS A 172 -5.64 -10.91 -12.78
C LYS A 172 -7.08 -10.80 -12.29
N PHE A 173 -7.86 -11.86 -12.50
CA PHE A 173 -9.21 -11.98 -11.95
C PHE A 173 -9.18 -11.90 -10.42
N GLY A 174 -8.28 -12.63 -9.77
CA GLY A 174 -8.09 -12.58 -8.32
C GLY A 174 -7.75 -11.17 -7.82
N GLU A 175 -6.87 -10.45 -8.49
CA GLU A 175 -6.58 -9.04 -8.17
C GLU A 175 -7.80 -8.13 -8.33
N CYS A 176 -8.60 -8.32 -9.40
CA CYS A 176 -9.82 -7.56 -9.61
C CYS A 176 -10.85 -7.85 -8.50
N TRP A 177 -11.04 -9.12 -8.15
CA TRP A 177 -11.91 -9.53 -7.06
C TRP A 177 -11.48 -8.88 -5.74
N ALA A 178 -10.21 -9.02 -5.37
CA ALA A 178 -9.66 -8.43 -4.16
C ALA A 178 -9.84 -6.90 -4.14
N TYR A 179 -9.63 -6.23 -5.27
CA TYR A 179 -9.83 -4.79 -5.39
C TYR A 179 -11.27 -4.39 -5.05
N PHE A 180 -12.27 -5.03 -5.67
CA PHE A 180 -13.68 -4.68 -5.48
C PHE A 180 -14.19 -5.04 -4.08
N THR A 181 -13.72 -6.14 -3.49
CA THR A 181 -14.02 -6.49 -2.10
C THR A 181 -13.47 -5.44 -1.13
N ASN A 182 -12.19 -5.09 -1.25
CA ASN A 182 -11.53 -4.19 -0.28
C ASN A 182 -11.92 -2.71 -0.44
N THR A 183 -12.48 -2.33 -1.59
CA THR A 183 -12.99 -0.97 -1.85
C THR A 183 -14.50 -0.84 -1.67
N GLY A 184 -15.22 -1.95 -1.42
CA GLY A 184 -16.67 -1.95 -1.28
C GLY A 184 -17.42 -1.57 -2.56
N LEU A 185 -16.81 -1.77 -3.74
CA LEU A 185 -17.35 -1.28 -5.01
C LEU A 185 -18.31 -2.24 -5.72
N PHE A 186 -18.44 -3.49 -5.26
CA PHE A 186 -19.34 -4.44 -5.90
C PHE A 186 -20.78 -3.92 -6.05
N PRO A 187 -21.45 -3.40 -5.00
CA PRO A 187 -22.83 -2.92 -5.10
C PRO A 187 -23.03 -1.77 -6.09
N LYS A 188 -21.97 -1.02 -6.42
CA LYS A 188 -22.02 0.06 -7.41
C LYS A 188 -22.17 -0.46 -8.84
N TYR A 189 -21.67 -1.66 -9.14
CA TYR A 189 -21.50 -2.14 -10.52
C TYR A 189 -22.19 -3.47 -10.83
N MET A 190 -22.49 -4.26 -9.81
CA MET A 190 -23.05 -5.59 -9.90
C MET A 190 -24.04 -5.81 -8.77
N ASN A 191 -25.14 -6.51 -9.06
CA ASN A 191 -26.04 -6.98 -8.02
C ASN A 191 -25.51 -8.26 -7.36
N GLU A 192 -26.12 -8.66 -6.24
CA GLU A 192 -25.70 -9.82 -5.46
C GLU A 192 -25.70 -11.13 -6.27
N LYS A 193 -26.68 -11.31 -7.17
CA LYS A 193 -26.76 -12.50 -8.03
C LYS A 193 -25.57 -12.59 -8.99
N GLU A 194 -25.18 -11.46 -9.59
CA GLU A 194 -24.01 -11.38 -10.48
C GLU A 194 -22.70 -11.66 -9.73
N VAL A 195 -22.57 -11.13 -8.50
CA VAL A 195 -21.40 -11.39 -7.65
C VAL A 195 -21.32 -12.88 -7.25
N ASN A 196 -22.46 -13.47 -6.89
CA ASN A 196 -22.55 -14.90 -6.57
C ASN A 196 -22.23 -15.78 -7.77
N GLU A 197 -22.70 -15.43 -8.97
CA GLU A 197 -22.36 -16.16 -10.20
C GLU A 197 -20.85 -16.08 -10.49
N LEU A 198 -20.24 -14.90 -10.36
CA LEU A 198 -18.78 -14.75 -10.46
C LEU A 198 -18.02 -15.60 -9.44
N TYR A 199 -18.51 -15.68 -8.20
CA TYR A 199 -17.91 -16.52 -7.18
C TYR A 199 -17.98 -18.00 -7.54
N VAL A 200 -19.11 -18.46 -8.07
CA VAL A 200 -19.29 -19.84 -8.54
C VAL A 200 -18.34 -20.15 -9.71
N ILE A 201 -18.21 -19.23 -10.68
CA ILE A 201 -17.25 -19.37 -11.79
C ILE A 201 -15.83 -19.52 -11.24
N TRP A 202 -15.47 -18.70 -10.26
CA TRP A 202 -14.13 -18.74 -9.67
C TRP A 202 -13.87 -20.04 -8.90
N LYS A 203 -14.82 -20.48 -8.07
CA LYS A 203 -14.75 -21.75 -7.32
C LYS A 203 -14.58 -22.97 -8.21
N ASN A 204 -15.20 -22.95 -9.39
CA ASN A 204 -15.19 -24.06 -10.34
C ASN A 204 -14.04 -23.98 -11.37
N PHE A 205 -13.15 -22.99 -11.24
CA PHE A 205 -12.00 -22.86 -12.13
C PHE A 205 -11.07 -24.08 -11.99
N LYS A 206 -10.82 -24.76 -13.11
CA LYS A 206 -9.88 -25.88 -13.18
C LYS A 206 -8.52 -25.39 -13.67
N SER A 207 -7.51 -25.49 -12.80
CA SER A 207 -6.10 -25.16 -13.10
C SER A 207 -5.57 -25.99 -14.26
#